data_AF-A0A7J2YLH9-F1
#
_entry.id   AF-A0A7J2YLH9-F1
#
_cell.length_a   1.000
_cell.length_b   1.000
_cell.length_c   1.000
_cell.angle_alpha   90.00
_cell.angle_beta   90.00
_cell.angle_gamma   90.00
#
_symmetry.space_group_name_H-M   'P 1'
#
loop_
_entity.id
_entity.type
_entity.pdbx_description
1 polymer ?
#
loop_
_entity_poly.entity_id
_entity_poly.type
_entity_poly.pdbx_seq_one_letter_code
_entity_poly.pdbx_strand_id
1 'polypeptide(L)'
;MHLSKGKVAAQAGHAAVSAAEEARKHHKIWWENWLNEGQCKIAVKVKSEKELLELERQAKELALPCSLIVDRGLTEIPPGTITCLGIGPVPAEMVDKLTEELPL
;
A
#
# COMPACT_ATOMS: atom_id res chain seq x y z
N MET A 1 11.76 3.50 -10.61
CA MET A 1 12.88 2.82 -9.92
C MET A 1 12.95 1.38 -10.38
N HIS A 2 14.15 0.80 -10.51
CA HIS A 2 14.30 -0.63 -10.77
C HIS A 2 14.72 -1.32 -9.47
N LEU A 3 13.80 -2.08 -8.87
CA LEU A 3 14.04 -2.87 -7.66
C LEU A 3 14.21 -4.33 -8.04
N SER A 4 15.11 -5.06 -7.37
CA SER A 4 15.16 -6.51 -7.52
C SER A 4 13.81 -7.14 -7.14
N LYS A 5 13.49 -8.31 -7.70
CA LYS A 5 12.23 -9.02 -7.41
C LYS A 5 12.04 -9.27 -5.91
N GLY A 6 13.11 -9.64 -5.21
CA GLY A 6 13.11 -9.85 -3.76
C GLY A 6 12.82 -8.56 -3.01
N LYS A 7 13.40 -7.44 -3.45
CA LYS A 7 13.14 -6.13 -2.84
C LYS A 7 11.70 -5.68 -3.04
N VAL A 8 11.13 -5.85 -4.24
CA VAL A 8 9.70 -5.57 -4.50
C VAL A 8 8.82 -6.36 -3.54
N ALA A 9 9.05 -7.67 -3.41
CA ALA A 9 8.28 -8.53 -2.51
C ALA A 9 8.37 -8.07 -1.04
N ALA A 10 9.57 -7.71 -0.57
CA ALA A 10 9.77 -7.21 0.79
C ALA A 10 9.02 -5.89 1.04
N GLN A 11 9.12 -4.92 0.12
CA GLN A 11 8.44 -3.62 0.26
C GLN A 11 6.92 -3.76 0.18
N ALA A 12 6.40 -4.61 -0.71
CA ALA A 12 4.97 -4.94 -0.76
C ALA A 12 4.49 -5.62 0.53
N GLY A 13 5.31 -6.50 1.11
CA GLY A 13 5.05 -7.11 2.42
C GLY A 13 4.98 -6.08 3.55
N HIS A 14 5.93 -5.14 3.61
CA HIS A 14 5.90 -4.05 4.59
C HIS A 14 4.65 -3.17 4.44
N ALA A 15 4.29 -2.81 3.20
CA ALA A 15 3.09 -2.04 2.89
C ALA A 15 1.83 -2.76 3.35
N ALA A 16 1.69 -4.05 3.03
CA ALA A 16 0.54 -4.85 3.41
C ALA A 16 0.38 -4.98 4.92
N VAL A 17 1.46 -5.27 5.66
CA VAL A 17 1.40 -5.41 7.13
C VAL A 17 1.06 -4.08 7.79
N SER A 18 1.68 -2.99 7.34
CA SER A 18 1.50 -1.67 7.97
C SER A 18 0.11 -1.10 7.71
N ALA A 19 -0.40 -1.22 6.48
CA ALA A 19 -1.76 -0.78 6.15
C ALA A 19 -2.82 -1.66 6.83
N ALA A 20 -2.61 -2.97 6.91
CA ALA A 20 -3.49 -3.86 7.66
C ALA A 20 -3.54 -3.53 9.15
N GLU A 21 -2.42 -3.17 9.77
CA GLU A 21 -2.37 -2.75 11.17
C GLU A 21 -3.11 -1.42 11.40
N GLU A 22 -3.02 -0.48 10.45
CA GLU A 22 -3.78 0.77 10.47
C GLU A 22 -5.29 0.50 10.41
N ALA A 23 -5.72 -0.37 9.50
CA ALA A 23 -7.11 -0.80 9.42
C ALA A 23 -7.55 -1.56 10.68
N ARG A 24 -6.71 -2.40 11.27
CA ARG A 24 -7.03 -3.12 12.51
C ARG A 24 -7.34 -2.16 13.67
N LYS A 25 -6.60 -1.04 13.76
CA LYS A 25 -6.77 -0.02 14.81
C LYS A 25 -8.00 0.85 14.60
N HIS A 26 -8.26 1.27 13.37
CA HIS A 26 -9.26 2.32 13.09
C HIS A 26 -10.51 1.81 12.33
N HIS A 27 -10.41 0.67 11.66
CA HIS A 27 -11.46 0.07 10.81
C HIS A 27 -11.59 -1.44 11.06
N LYS A 28 -11.69 -1.84 12.34
CA LYS A 28 -11.61 -3.24 12.77
C LYS A 28 -12.52 -4.20 11.99
N ILE A 29 -13.76 -3.79 11.67
CA ILE A 29 -14.71 -4.62 10.92
C ILE A 29 -14.20 -4.91 9.49
N TRP A 30 -13.63 -3.92 8.81
CA TRP A 30 -13.06 -4.12 7.47
C TRP A 30 -11.87 -5.08 7.52
N TRP A 31 -11.03 -4.94 8.55
CA TRP A 31 -9.89 -5.82 8.77
C TRP A 31 -10.32 -7.27 9.06
N GLU A 32 -11.33 -7.49 9.91
CA GLU A 32 -11.86 -8.82 10.23
C GLU A 32 -12.49 -9.49 9.00
N ASN A 33 -13.32 -8.76 8.24
CA ASN A 33 -13.93 -9.29 7.02
C ASN A 33 -12.86 -9.67 5.98
N TRP A 34 -11.90 -8.77 5.73
CA TRP A 34 -10.80 -9.05 4.81
C TRP A 34 -10.00 -10.28 5.22
N LEU A 35 -9.74 -10.47 6.52
CA LEU A 35 -9.04 -11.66 7.01
C LEU A 35 -9.86 -12.94 6.78
N ASN A 36 -11.18 -12.89 7.05
CA ASN A 36 -12.11 -14.01 6.83
C ASN A 36 -12.28 -14.35 5.34
N GLU A 37 -12.14 -13.36 4.46
CA GLU A 37 -12.22 -13.50 3.00
C GLU A 37 -10.90 -13.94 2.35
N GLY A 38 -9.88 -14.28 3.14
CA GLY A 38 -8.61 -14.77 2.62
C GLY A 38 -7.63 -13.67 2.23
N GLN A 39 -7.78 -12.47 2.82
CA GLN A 39 -6.80 -11.40 2.84
C GLN A 39 -6.26 -10.99 1.46
N CYS A 40 -7.16 -10.83 0.48
CA CYS A 40 -6.86 -10.50 -0.91
C CYS A 40 -5.95 -9.27 -1.04
N LYS A 41 -4.99 -9.30 -1.97
CA LYS A 41 -4.06 -8.22 -2.27
C LYS A 41 -3.89 -8.10 -3.77
N ILE A 42 -3.97 -6.87 -4.28
CA ILE A 42 -3.69 -6.54 -5.68
C ILE A 42 -2.44 -5.66 -5.70
N ALA A 43 -1.43 -6.09 -6.45
CA ALA A 43 -0.21 -5.32 -6.63
C ALA A 43 -0.28 -4.60 -7.98
N VAL A 44 -0.24 -3.27 -7.93
CA VAL A 44 -0.20 -2.38 -9.10
C VAL A 44 1.09 -1.57 -9.10
N LYS A 45 1.36 -0.88 -10.21
CA LYS A 45 2.58 -0.10 -10.41
C LYS A 45 2.25 1.37 -10.69
N VAL A 46 3.12 2.23 -10.18
CA VAL A 46 3.13 3.67 -10.50
C VAL A 46 4.48 4.05 -11.10
N LYS A 47 4.54 5.19 -11.78
CA LYS A 47 5.73 5.60 -12.53
C LYS A 47 6.71 6.41 -11.67
N SER A 48 6.26 6.95 -10.53
CA SER A 48 7.07 7.86 -9.70
C SER A 48 6.70 7.86 -8.23
N GLU A 49 7.62 8.34 -7.38
CA GLU A 49 7.35 8.62 -5.96
C GLU A 49 6.26 9.68 -5.76
N LYS A 50 6.16 10.64 -6.69
CA LYS A 50 5.12 11.67 -6.67
C LYS A 50 3.72 11.06 -6.80
N GLU A 51 3.56 10.04 -7.63
CA GLU A 51 2.29 9.31 -7.75
C GLU A 51 1.95 8.55 -6.46
N LEU A 52 2.94 7.96 -5.77
CA LEU A 52 2.71 7.34 -4.45
C LEU A 52 2.22 8.37 -3.42
N LEU A 53 2.85 9.54 -3.37
CA LEU A 53 2.46 10.62 -2.45
C LEU A 53 1.07 11.16 -2.75
N GLU A 54 0.72 11.29 -4.03
CA GLU A 54 -0.61 11.75 -4.44
C GLU A 54 -1.69 10.71 -4.09
N LEU A 55 -1.43 9.41 -4.31
CA LEU A 55 -2.34 8.34 -3.89
C LEU A 55 -2.50 8.30 -2.37
N GLU A 56 -1.41 8.50 -1.61
CA GLU A 56 -1.47 8.56 -0.14
C GLU A 56 -2.35 9.74 0.31
N ARG A 57 -2.19 10.92 -0.30
CA ARG A 57 -3.01 12.10 -0.03
C ARG A 57 -4.48 11.81 -0.28
N GLN A 58 -4.82 11.25 -1.44
CA GLN A 58 -6.21 10.91 -1.81
C GLN A 58 -6.81 9.84 -0.89
N ALA A 59 -6.04 8.81 -0.52
CA ALA A 59 -6.47 7.79 0.43
C ALA A 59 -6.78 8.39 1.80
N LYS A 60 -5.93 9.30 2.30
CA LYS A 60 -6.15 10.02 3.57
C LYS A 60 -7.39 10.92 3.52
N GLU A 61 -7.63 11.61 2.40
CA GLU A 61 -8.83 12.45 2.21
C GLU A 61 -10.13 11.64 2.23
N LEU A 62 -10.08 10.42 1.73
CA LEU A 62 -11.18 9.46 1.77
C LEU A 62 -11.25 8.67 3.10
N ALA A 63 -10.39 9.00 4.07
CA ALA A 63 -10.25 8.31 5.34
C ALA A 63 -10.05 6.79 5.18
N LEU A 64 -9.29 6.39 4.17
CA LEU A 64 -8.91 4.99 3.96
C LEU A 64 -7.64 4.66 4.76
N PRO A 65 -7.55 3.48 5.38
CA PRO A 65 -6.32 3.03 5.99
C PRO A 65 -5.24 2.91 4.93
N CYS A 66 -4.09 3.55 5.15
CA CYS A 66 -2.96 3.48 4.22
C CYS A 66 -1.62 3.61 4.94
N SER A 67 -0.56 3.09 4.33
CA SER A 67 0.80 3.22 4.85
C SER A 67 1.81 3.38 3.73
N LEU A 68 2.52 4.50 3.73
CA LEU A 68 3.65 4.75 2.84
C LEU A 68 4.92 4.11 3.40
N ILE A 69 5.63 3.34 2.56
CA ILE A 69 6.86 2.66 2.93
C ILE A 69 8.05 3.45 2.44
N VAL A 70 8.95 3.72 3.38
CA VAL A 70 10.23 4.38 3.15
C VAL A 70 11.34 3.39 3.45
N ASP A 71 12.17 3.10 2.47
CA ASP A 71 13.31 2.24 2.68
C ASP A 71 14.36 2.94 3.55
N ARG A 72 14.75 2.29 4.64
CA ARG A 72 15.76 2.83 5.57
C ARG A 72 17.20 2.69 5.06
N GLY A 73 17.41 2.29 3.80
CA GLY A 73 18.74 2.21 3.20
C GLY A 73 19.56 1.01 3.68
N LEU A 74 18.90 -0.08 4.08
CA LEU A 74 19.57 -1.33 4.43
C LEU A 74 19.87 -2.20 3.19
N THR A 75 19.65 -1.67 1.97
CA THR A 75 19.67 -2.43 0.70
C THR A 75 19.97 -1.53 -0.52
N GLU A 76 19.72 -2.05 -1.73
CA GLU A 76 19.98 -1.59 -3.11
C GLU A 76 19.67 -0.13 -3.49
N ILE A 77 19.06 0.71 -2.64
CA ILE A 77 18.59 2.06 -2.99
C ILE A 77 18.95 3.10 -1.91
N PRO A 78 18.97 4.40 -2.24
CA PRO A 78 19.30 5.44 -1.27
C PRO A 78 18.38 5.39 -0.03
N PRO A 79 18.93 5.57 1.19
CA PRO A 79 18.11 5.73 2.38
C PRO A 79 17.09 6.86 2.22
N GLY A 80 15.88 6.66 2.72
CA GLY A 80 14.81 7.65 2.63
C GLY A 80 13.98 7.59 1.34
N THR A 81 14.26 6.63 0.46
CA THR A 81 13.48 6.42 -0.76
C THR A 81 12.08 5.89 -0.45
N ILE A 82 11.06 6.50 -1.04
CA ILE A 82 9.68 6.00 -0.99
C ILE A 82 9.55 4.85 -2.00
N THR A 83 9.14 3.67 -1.53
CA THR A 83 9.16 2.44 -2.34
C THR A 83 7.79 1.89 -2.67
N CYS A 84 6.83 1.99 -1.74
CA CYS A 84 5.53 1.34 -1.87
C CYS A 84 4.48 2.06 -1.02
N LEU A 85 3.21 1.93 -1.39
CA LEU A 85 2.06 2.40 -0.62
C LEU A 85 1.12 1.21 -0.45
N GLY A 86 0.72 0.92 0.79
CA GLY A 86 -0.39 0.02 1.08
C GLY A 86 -1.66 0.84 1.29
N ILE A 87 -2.78 0.42 0.70
CA ILE A 87 -4.12 0.99 0.93
C ILE A 87 -5.04 -0.16 1.30
N GLY A 88 -5.85 0.01 2.34
CA GLY A 88 -6.76 -0.98 2.86
C GLY A 88 -6.21 -1.80 4.03
N PRO A 89 -6.91 -2.88 4.42
CA PRO A 89 -8.15 -3.37 3.82
C PRO A 89 -9.32 -2.40 3.92
N VAL A 90 -10.18 -2.45 2.90
CA VAL A 90 -11.28 -1.53 2.62
C VAL A 90 -12.21 -2.23 1.60
N PRO A 91 -13.53 -1.91 1.56
CA PRO A 91 -14.39 -2.35 0.45
C PRO A 91 -13.79 -2.01 -0.94
N ALA A 92 -13.86 -2.96 -1.87
CA ALA A 92 -13.21 -2.86 -3.19
C ALA A 92 -13.59 -1.58 -3.94
N GLU A 93 -14.89 -1.27 -3.97
CA GLU A 93 -15.46 -0.06 -4.59
C GLU A 93 -14.87 1.27 -4.10
N MET A 94 -14.26 1.31 -2.92
CA MET A 94 -13.61 2.51 -2.41
C MET A 94 -12.15 2.62 -2.85
N VAL A 95 -11.41 1.52 -2.91
CA VAL A 95 -10.01 1.52 -3.35
C VAL A 95 -9.90 1.59 -4.87
N ASP A 96 -10.85 1.00 -5.60
CA ASP A 96 -10.88 1.01 -7.07
C ASP A 96 -10.94 2.45 -7.62
N LYS A 97 -11.63 3.37 -6.94
CA LYS A 97 -11.65 4.81 -7.26
C LYS A 97 -10.26 5.45 -7.34
N LEU A 98 -9.27 4.85 -6.68
CA LEU A 98 -7.88 5.32 -6.65
C LEU A 98 -6.96 4.49 -7.55
N THR A 99 -7.22 3.19 -7.69
CA THR A 99 -6.23 2.24 -8.23
C THR A 99 -6.64 1.49 -9.49
N GLU A 100 -7.90 1.58 -9.94
CA GLU A 100 -8.43 0.78 -11.07
C GLU A 100 -7.66 1.01 -12.39
N GLU A 101 -7.26 2.24 -12.66
CA GLU A 101 -6.52 2.62 -13.88
C GLU A 101 -5.02 2.33 -13.81
N LEU A 102 -4.52 1.81 -12.67
CA LEU A 102 -3.10 1.54 -12.49
C LEU A 102 -2.72 0.18 -13.11
N PRO A 103 -1.58 0.10 -13.81
CA PRO A 103 -1.14 -1.14 -14.42
C PRO A 103 -0.74 -2.19 -13.36
N LEU A 104 -1.10 -3.45 -13.62
CA LEU A 104 -0.60 -4.63 -12.89
C LEU A 104 0.90 -4.87 -13.14
#